data_AF-A0A2M7KX62-F1
#
_entry.id   AF-A0A2M7KX62-F1
#
_cell.length_a   1.000
_cell.length_b   1.000
_cell.length_c   1.000
_cell.angle_alpha   90.00
_cell.angle_beta   90.00
_cell.angle_gamma   90.00
#
_symmetry.space_group_name_H-M   'P 1'
#
loop_
_entity.id
_entity.type
_entity.pdbx_description
1 polymer ?
#
loop_
_entity_poly.entity_id
_entity_poly.type
_entity_poly.pdbx_seq_one_letter_code
_entity_poly.pdbx_strand_id
1 'polypeptide(L)'
;MSRRTLLTLAAAVLSGAASLSGAFAAERSPVHAAGEPTKTLRLGTFEKLDLITAYYRSDAFARRLAVLQVQREAAVLLENKAEVERIEKQGAALQELAHKQLAGQAPATEVMDYLKPYFAEVAKAAEVHVIVDGVLFKDSAVQQVDVTDLLVQKLPPARHAPETR
;
A
#
# COMPACT_ATOMS: atom_id res chain seq x y z
N MET A 1 20.98 -60.27 20.86
CA MET A 1 21.69 -59.25 20.07
C MET A 1 22.35 -58.28 21.06
N SER A 2 23.57 -58.59 21.50
CA SER A 2 24.84 -58.01 21.03
C SER A 2 24.91 -56.49 21.29
N ARG A 3 25.53 -56.02 22.39
CA ARG A 3 26.99 -55.73 22.56
C ARG A 3 27.46 -54.59 21.63
N ARG A 4 28.28 -53.60 21.98
CA ARG A 4 29.06 -53.18 23.17
C ARG A 4 29.91 -51.97 22.65
N THR A 5 30.07 -50.91 23.43
CA THR A 5 31.38 -50.48 23.98
C THR A 5 32.16 -49.39 23.21
N LEU A 6 32.51 -48.37 23.99
CA LEU A 6 33.46 -47.28 23.79
C LEU A 6 34.93 -47.74 23.67
N LEU A 7 35.75 -46.84 23.08
CA LEU A 7 37.18 -46.58 23.34
C LEU A 7 38.20 -47.72 23.26
N THR A 8 39.21 -47.56 22.40
CA THR A 8 40.68 -47.47 22.72
C THR A 8 41.45 -47.32 21.39
N LEU A 9 42.23 -46.27 21.13
CA LEU A 9 43.56 -45.85 21.65
C LEU A 9 44.75 -46.49 20.90
N ALA A 10 45.47 -45.67 20.13
CA ALA A 10 46.91 -45.77 19.82
C ALA A 10 47.29 -44.55 18.95
N ALA A 11 48.50 -44.02 18.88
CA ALA A 11 49.67 -43.90 19.74
C ALA A 11 50.57 -42.90 18.98
N ALA A 12 51.27 -42.02 19.71
CA ALA A 12 52.13 -40.96 19.17
C ALA A 12 53.43 -41.47 18.53
N VAL A 13 54.06 -40.68 17.64
CA VAL A 13 55.53 -40.40 17.63
C VAL A 13 55.80 -39.02 16.97
N LEU A 14 56.69 -38.26 17.62
CA LEU A 14 57.28 -36.96 17.26
C LEU A 14 58.21 -37.00 16.03
N SER A 15 58.32 -35.88 15.30
CA SER A 15 59.57 -35.09 15.14
C SER A 15 59.53 -34.17 13.91
N GLY A 16 60.04 -32.94 14.06
CA GLY A 16 60.53 -32.15 12.94
C GLY A 16 60.22 -30.65 13.02
N ALA A 17 61.05 -29.90 13.74
CA ALA A 17 61.14 -28.45 13.61
C ALA A 17 62.10 -28.12 12.45
N ALA A 18 61.70 -27.26 11.51
CA ALA A 18 62.59 -26.35 10.78
C ALA A 18 61.77 -25.34 9.96
N SER A 19 61.90 -24.08 10.36
CA SER A 19 61.54 -22.83 9.68
C SER A 19 61.97 -22.75 8.22
N LEU A 20 61.17 -22.06 7.38
CA LEU A 20 61.64 -21.08 6.38
C LEU A 20 60.48 -20.29 5.76
N SER A 21 60.73 -18.99 5.63
CA SER A 21 59.90 -17.92 5.06
C SER A 21 59.08 -18.30 3.83
N GLY A 22 57.82 -17.87 3.83
CA GLY A 22 57.01 -17.66 2.64
C GLY A 22 56.01 -16.55 2.94
N ALA A 23 56.19 -15.41 2.28
CA ALA A 23 55.40 -14.20 2.48
C ALA A 23 53.89 -14.50 2.52
N PHE A 24 53.20 -13.97 3.53
CA PHE A 24 51.76 -13.76 3.43
C PHE A 24 51.54 -12.81 2.24
N ALA A 25 51.24 -13.39 1.08
CA ALA A 25 50.60 -12.68 0.01
C ALA A 25 49.28 -12.16 0.59
N ALA A 26 49.26 -10.87 0.91
CA ALA A 26 48.03 -10.17 1.21
C ALA A 26 47.10 -10.39 0.02
N GLU A 27 46.10 -11.24 0.21
CA GLU A 27 44.94 -11.36 -0.66
C GLU A 27 44.36 -9.94 -0.74
N ARG A 28 44.68 -9.23 -1.82
CA ARG A 28 43.97 -8.01 -2.18
C ARG A 28 42.54 -8.47 -2.42
N SER A 29 41.68 -8.27 -1.44
CA SER A 29 40.24 -8.40 -1.60
C SER A 29 39.86 -7.70 -2.91
N PRO A 30 39.00 -8.32 -3.74
CA PRO A 30 38.62 -7.72 -5.00
C PRO A 30 38.06 -6.33 -4.70
N VAL A 31 38.74 -5.32 -5.25
CA VAL A 31 38.22 -3.98 -5.43
C VAL A 31 36.80 -4.17 -5.94
N HIS A 32 35.81 -3.67 -5.20
CA HIS A 32 34.43 -3.62 -5.67
C HIS A 32 34.45 -2.97 -7.05
N ALA A 33 34.30 -3.80 -8.08
CA ALA A 33 34.06 -3.33 -9.43
C ALA A 33 32.89 -2.35 -9.33
N ALA A 34 33.06 -1.17 -9.91
CA ALA A 34 32.01 -0.17 -10.01
C ALA A 34 30.73 -0.89 -10.45
N GLY A 35 29.78 -1.01 -9.52
CA GLY A 35 28.55 -1.76 -9.75
C GLY A 35 27.83 -1.18 -10.96
N GLU A 36 27.25 -2.07 -11.76
CA GLU A 36 26.28 -1.67 -12.77
C GLU A 36 25.31 -0.64 -12.20
N PRO A 37 24.82 0.34 -13.00
CA PRO A 37 23.90 1.35 -12.51
C PRO A 37 22.75 0.67 -11.78
N THR A 38 22.73 0.80 -10.46
CA THR A 38 21.70 0.22 -9.61
C THR A 38 20.40 0.82 -10.08
N LYS A 39 19.54 0.01 -10.74
CA LYS A 39 18.23 0.47 -11.20
C LYS A 39 17.52 1.06 -9.99
N THR A 40 17.40 2.39 -9.96
CA THR A 40 16.73 3.09 -8.88
C THR A 40 15.27 2.64 -8.87
N LEU A 41 14.85 2.01 -7.78
CA LEU A 41 13.48 1.55 -7.65
C LEU A 41 12.59 2.77 -7.46
N ARG A 42 11.64 2.97 -8.37
CA ARG A 42 10.65 4.06 -8.27
C ARG A 42 9.39 3.55 -7.55
N LEU A 43 9.10 4.12 -6.40
CA LEU A 43 8.01 3.79 -5.50
C LEU A 43 6.97 4.91 -5.52
N GLY A 44 5.73 4.59 -5.85
CA GLY A 44 4.60 5.52 -5.75
C GLY A 44 4.05 5.59 -4.32
N THR A 45 3.76 6.78 -3.84
CA THR A 45 3.05 7.02 -2.57
C THR A 45 1.88 7.96 -2.79
N PHE A 46 0.89 7.93 -1.90
CA PHE A 46 -0.26 8.83 -1.97
C PHE A 46 -0.69 9.32 -0.60
N GLU A 47 -1.29 10.51 -0.57
CA GLU A 47 -1.89 11.08 0.64
C GLU A 47 -3.33 10.59 0.80
N LYS A 48 -3.54 9.73 1.79
CA LYS A 48 -4.82 9.05 2.01
C LYS A 48 -5.98 10.01 2.26
N LEU A 49 -5.74 11.06 3.04
CA LEU A 49 -6.77 12.05 3.39
C LEU A 49 -7.26 12.83 2.16
N ASP A 50 -6.37 13.10 1.20
CA ASP A 50 -6.71 13.77 -0.04
C ASP A 50 -7.59 12.88 -0.91
N LEU A 51 -7.29 11.58 -0.98
CA LEU A 51 -8.14 10.61 -1.69
C LEU A 51 -9.52 10.48 -1.05
N ILE A 52 -9.60 10.43 0.29
CA ILE A 52 -10.88 10.39 1.01
C ILE A 52 -11.69 11.65 0.71
N THR A 53 -11.06 12.82 0.81
CA THR A 53 -11.69 14.12 0.56
C THR A 53 -12.18 14.22 -0.88
N ALA A 54 -11.36 13.80 -1.85
CA ALA A 54 -11.73 13.77 -3.26
C ALA A 54 -12.90 12.81 -3.52
N TYR A 55 -12.90 11.62 -2.89
CA TYR A 55 -13.98 10.65 -3.06
C TYR A 55 -15.32 11.19 -2.61
N TYR A 56 -15.40 11.79 -1.42
CA TYR A 56 -16.66 12.36 -0.91
C TYR A 56 -17.15 13.58 -1.71
N ARG A 57 -16.26 14.24 -2.45
CA ARG A 57 -16.60 15.34 -3.37
C ARG A 57 -16.86 14.88 -4.80
N SER A 58 -16.66 13.60 -5.09
CA SER A 58 -16.68 13.08 -6.45
C SER A 58 -18.09 12.83 -7.00
N ASP A 59 -18.18 12.79 -8.33
CA ASP A 59 -19.33 12.28 -9.09
C ASP A 59 -19.72 10.86 -8.63
N ALA A 60 -18.75 10.04 -8.21
CA ALA A 60 -19.01 8.67 -7.76
C ALA A 60 -19.83 8.63 -6.47
N PHE A 61 -19.46 9.45 -5.48
CA PHE A 61 -20.22 9.55 -4.24
C PHE A 61 -21.56 10.26 -4.44
N ALA A 62 -21.59 11.31 -5.27
CA ALA A 62 -22.84 12.00 -5.63
C ALA A 62 -23.86 11.04 -6.24
N ARG A 63 -23.45 10.15 -7.15
CA ARG A 63 -24.31 9.11 -7.72
C ARG A 63 -24.86 8.15 -6.64
N ARG A 64 -24.03 7.78 -5.65
CA ARG A 64 -24.46 6.93 -4.53
C ARG A 64 -25.58 7.60 -3.72
N LEU A 65 -25.45 8.90 -3.45
CA LEU A 65 -26.48 9.66 -2.74
C LEU A 65 -27.76 9.81 -3.57
N ALA A 66 -27.62 10.07 -4.87
CA ALA A 66 -28.77 10.17 -5.78
C ALA A 66 -29.59 8.87 -5.83
N VAL A 67 -28.94 7.71 -5.82
CA VAL A 67 -29.62 6.41 -5.75
C VAL A 67 -30.43 6.27 -4.46
N LEU A 68 -29.88 6.66 -3.31
CA LEU A 68 -30.61 6.62 -2.04
C LEU A 68 -31.81 7.56 -2.04
N GLN A 69 -31.66 8.76 -2.61
CA GLN A 69 -32.75 9.72 -2.73
C GLN A 69 -33.90 9.16 -3.57
N VAL A 70 -33.60 8.62 -4.76
CA VAL A 70 -34.61 8.01 -5.63
C VAL A 70 -35.30 6.82 -4.95
N GLN A 71 -34.53 5.96 -4.25
CA GLN A 71 -35.10 4.85 -3.50
C GLN A 71 -36.04 5.33 -2.39
N ARG A 72 -35.67 6.42 -1.69
CA ARG A 72 -36.50 6.99 -0.63
C ARG A 72 -37.80 7.57 -1.19
N GLU A 73 -37.72 8.32 -2.29
CA GLU A 73 -38.90 8.87 -2.97
C GLU A 73 -39.86 7.77 -3.41
N ALA A 74 -39.35 6.71 -4.01
CA ALA A 74 -40.15 5.54 -4.37
C ALA A 74 -40.80 4.89 -3.15
N ALA A 75 -40.07 4.73 -2.04
CA ALA A 75 -40.61 4.16 -0.80
C ALA A 75 -41.72 5.03 -0.19
N VAL A 76 -41.58 6.37 -0.26
CA VAL A 76 -42.62 7.31 0.18
C VAL A 76 -43.88 7.19 -0.68
N LEU A 77 -43.74 7.14 -2.01
CA LEU A 77 -44.88 6.99 -2.93
C LEU A 77 -45.64 5.67 -2.73
N LEU A 78 -44.93 4.62 -2.30
CA LEU A 78 -45.50 3.31 -2.00
C LEU A 78 -45.96 3.16 -0.53
N GLU A 79 -45.93 4.24 0.25
CA GLU A 79 -46.24 4.26 1.69
C GLU A 79 -45.44 3.22 2.52
N ASN A 80 -44.27 2.80 2.02
CA ASN A 80 -43.43 1.79 2.65
C ASN A 80 -42.51 2.41 3.71
N LYS A 81 -43.07 2.66 4.89
CA LYS A 81 -42.37 3.32 6.02
C LYS A 81 -41.11 2.57 6.47
N ALA A 82 -41.13 1.24 6.46
CA ALA A 82 -39.99 0.43 6.86
C ALA A 82 -38.78 0.64 5.93
N GLU A 83 -39.04 0.77 4.62
CA GLU A 83 -38.00 1.03 3.64
C GLU A 83 -37.47 2.46 3.73
N VAL A 84 -38.34 3.45 3.97
CA VAL A 84 -37.90 4.83 4.25
C VAL A 84 -36.94 4.87 5.44
N GLU A 85 -37.31 4.25 6.57
CA GLU A 85 -36.46 4.21 7.77
C GLU A 85 -35.12 3.50 7.52
N ARG A 86 -35.14 2.40 6.76
CA ARG A 86 -33.91 1.68 6.37
C ARG A 86 -32.97 2.56 5.57
N ILE A 87 -33.50 3.31 4.59
CA ILE A 87 -32.71 4.21 3.74
C ILE A 87 -32.16 5.39 4.54
N GLU A 88 -32.95 5.97 5.44
CA GLU A 88 -32.50 7.06 6.31
C GLU A 88 -31.37 6.61 7.25
N LYS A 89 -31.48 5.42 7.85
CA LYS A 89 -30.39 4.80 8.62
C LYS A 89 -29.13 4.59 7.78
N GLN A 90 -29.31 4.16 6.53
CA GLN A 90 -28.18 3.98 5.60
C GLN A 90 -27.50 5.32 5.28
N GLY A 91 -28.27 6.39 5.04
CA GLY A 91 -27.74 7.73 4.82
C GLY A 91 -26.96 8.26 6.03
N ALA A 92 -27.52 8.12 7.24
CA ALA A 92 -26.85 8.50 8.48
C ALA A 92 -25.55 7.72 8.71
N ALA A 93 -25.56 6.41 8.44
CA ALA A 93 -24.36 5.58 8.56
C ALA A 93 -23.25 6.00 7.57
N LEU A 94 -23.60 6.45 6.36
CA LEU A 94 -22.64 6.96 5.39
C LEU A 94 -22.02 8.28 5.86
N GLN A 95 -22.84 9.19 6.40
CA GLN A 95 -22.33 10.45 6.95
C GLN A 95 -21.37 10.20 8.12
N GLU A 96 -21.73 9.32 9.04
CA GLU A 96 -20.88 8.94 10.18
C GLU A 96 -19.57 8.30 9.75
N LEU A 97 -19.62 7.40 8.75
CA LEU A 97 -18.41 6.81 8.16
C LEU A 97 -17.50 7.87 7.54
N ALA A 98 -18.08 8.82 6.79
CA ALA A 98 -17.32 9.91 6.18
C ALA A 98 -16.61 10.76 7.24
N HIS A 99 -17.31 11.14 8.32
CA HIS A 99 -16.70 11.87 9.43
C HIS A 99 -15.53 11.09 10.06
N LYS A 100 -15.72 9.81 10.35
CA LYS A 100 -14.66 8.96 10.93
C LYS A 100 -13.46 8.83 10.00
N GLN A 101 -13.67 8.64 8.71
CA GLN A 101 -12.57 8.50 7.75
C GLN A 101 -11.80 9.81 7.56
N LEU A 102 -12.50 10.94 7.46
CA LEU A 102 -11.86 12.26 7.39
C LEU A 102 -11.08 12.60 8.68
N ALA A 103 -11.49 12.05 9.81
CA ALA A 103 -10.77 12.15 11.08
C ALA A 103 -9.64 11.11 11.24
N GLY A 104 -9.42 10.22 10.25
CA GLY A 104 -8.46 9.12 10.34
C GLY A 104 -8.83 8.01 11.33
N GLN A 105 -10.09 7.96 11.78
CA GLN A 105 -10.62 7.03 12.78
C GLN A 105 -11.26 5.77 12.18
N ALA A 106 -11.35 5.68 10.85
CA ALA A 106 -11.87 4.51 10.14
C ALA A 106 -11.05 4.24 8.86
N PRO A 107 -10.94 2.96 8.44
CA PRO A 107 -10.30 2.62 7.17
C PRO A 107 -11.11 3.14 5.99
N ALA A 108 -10.42 3.56 4.92
CA ALA A 108 -11.02 4.06 3.68
C ALA A 108 -11.21 2.95 2.63
N THR A 109 -11.73 1.80 3.05
CA THR A 109 -11.80 0.58 2.22
C THR A 109 -12.56 0.82 0.92
N GLU A 110 -13.71 1.49 0.98
CA GLU A 110 -14.55 1.79 -0.18
C GLU A 110 -13.88 2.76 -1.16
N VAL A 111 -13.04 3.67 -0.65
CA VAL A 111 -12.24 4.58 -1.48
C VAL A 111 -11.18 3.78 -2.23
N MET A 112 -10.49 2.87 -1.54
CA MET A 112 -9.47 2.01 -2.14
C MET A 112 -10.08 1.01 -3.14
N ASP A 113 -11.23 0.43 -2.83
CA ASP A 113 -11.94 -0.48 -3.74
C ASP A 113 -12.39 0.24 -5.02
N TYR A 114 -12.89 1.48 -4.89
CA TYR A 114 -13.21 2.31 -6.05
C TYR A 114 -11.97 2.62 -6.90
N LEU A 115 -10.83 2.89 -6.26
CA LEU A 115 -9.59 3.25 -6.94
C LEU A 115 -8.81 2.06 -7.52
N LYS A 116 -9.07 0.84 -7.02
CA LYS A 116 -8.35 -0.39 -7.36
C LYS A 116 -8.10 -0.58 -8.87
N PRO A 117 -9.08 -0.36 -9.76
CA PRO A 117 -8.88 -0.54 -11.21
C PRO A 117 -7.88 0.45 -11.82
N TYR A 118 -7.66 1.61 -11.20
CA TYR A 118 -6.82 2.68 -11.77
C TYR A 118 -5.35 2.61 -11.35
N PHE A 119 -4.99 1.82 -10.33
CA PHE A 119 -3.60 1.76 -9.84
C PHE A 119 -2.61 1.31 -10.91
N ALA A 120 -2.98 0.36 -11.79
CA ALA A 120 -2.10 -0.10 -12.85
C ALA A 120 -1.84 1.00 -13.90
N GLU A 121 -2.87 1.78 -14.25
CA GLU A 121 -2.75 2.91 -15.16
C GLU A 121 -1.91 4.03 -14.55
N VAL A 122 -2.17 4.37 -13.29
CA VAL A 122 -1.41 5.40 -12.55
C VAL A 122 0.05 5.00 -12.37
N ALA A 123 0.32 3.73 -12.06
CA ALA A 123 1.68 3.23 -11.91
C ALA A 123 2.47 3.38 -13.22
N LYS A 124 1.84 3.06 -14.36
CA LYS A 124 2.43 3.26 -15.69
C LYS A 124 2.65 4.74 -16.00
N ALA A 125 1.69 5.61 -15.70
CA ALA A 125 1.77 7.04 -15.98
C ALA A 125 2.86 7.74 -15.14
N ALA A 126 3.04 7.33 -13.89
CA ALA A 126 4.10 7.83 -13.01
C ALA A 126 5.44 7.09 -13.20
N GLU A 127 5.45 6.05 -14.04
CA GLU A 127 6.55 5.10 -14.25
C GLU A 127 7.18 4.60 -12.92
N VAL A 128 6.30 4.25 -11.99
CA VAL A 128 6.62 3.59 -10.71
C VAL A 128 6.39 2.09 -10.82
N HIS A 129 7.12 1.33 -10.01
CA HIS A 129 7.10 -0.14 -10.01
C HIS A 129 6.05 -0.70 -9.05
N VAL A 130 5.72 0.06 -8.00
CA VAL A 130 4.78 -0.31 -6.95
C VAL A 130 4.21 0.97 -6.33
N ILE A 131 2.95 0.94 -5.90
CA ILE A 131 2.30 2.03 -5.15
C ILE A 131 1.98 1.50 -3.74
N VAL A 132 2.35 2.25 -2.71
CA VAL A 132 2.15 1.88 -1.30
C VAL A 132 1.47 2.98 -0.48
N ASP A 133 0.75 2.58 0.56
CA ASP A 133 0.17 3.49 1.57
C ASP A 133 1.25 3.83 2.61
N GLY A 134 1.94 4.95 2.39
CA GLY A 134 3.00 5.46 3.27
C GLY A 134 4.35 4.73 3.18
N VAL A 135 5.40 5.40 3.66
CA VAL A 135 6.78 4.88 3.73
C VAL A 135 7.39 5.30 5.05
N LEU A 136 7.76 4.33 5.90
CA LEU A 136 8.41 4.61 7.19
C LEU A 136 9.91 4.83 7.06
N PHE A 137 10.54 4.18 6.08
CA PHE A 137 11.97 4.26 5.82
C PHE A 137 12.24 3.94 4.36
N LYS A 138 13.20 4.65 3.75
CA LYS A 138 13.76 4.33 2.44
C LYS A 138 15.23 4.71 2.41
N ASP A 139 16.04 3.94 1.70
CA ASP A 139 17.44 4.29 1.45
C ASP A 139 17.58 5.18 0.19
N SER A 140 18.83 5.41 -0.24
CA SER A 140 19.15 6.20 -1.43
C SER A 140 18.89 5.46 -2.76
N ALA A 141 18.70 4.15 -2.74
CA ALA A 141 18.38 3.35 -3.93
C ALA A 141 16.90 3.42 -4.32
N VAL A 142 16.04 3.99 -3.44
CA VAL A 142 14.60 4.15 -3.67
C VAL A 142 14.23 5.61 -3.93
N GLN A 143 13.72 5.86 -5.14
CA GLN A 143 13.07 7.12 -5.49
C GLN A 143 11.58 7.03 -5.14
N GLN A 144 11.11 7.94 -4.29
CA GLN A 144 9.69 8.09 -3.98
C GLN A 144 9.07 9.10 -4.94
N VAL A 145 7.89 8.77 -5.46
CA VAL A 145 7.10 9.60 -6.37
C VAL A 145 5.71 9.73 -5.77
N ASP A 146 5.26 10.96 -5.56
CA ASP A 146 3.88 11.22 -5.16
C ASP A 146 2.95 11.02 -6.38
N VAL A 147 1.94 10.17 -6.22
CA VAL A 147 0.93 9.87 -7.25
C VAL A 147 -0.47 10.34 -6.85
N THR A 148 -0.59 11.13 -5.77
CA THR A 148 -1.87 11.62 -5.24
C THR A 148 -2.71 12.30 -6.32
N ASP A 149 -2.14 13.25 -7.04
CA ASP A 149 -2.87 13.99 -8.09
C ASP A 149 -3.37 13.09 -9.22
N LEU A 150 -2.61 12.05 -9.58
CA LEU A 150 -3.00 11.09 -10.62
C LEU A 150 -4.19 10.23 -10.17
N LEU A 151 -4.26 9.89 -8.88
CA LEU A 151 -5.38 9.17 -8.28
C LEU A 151 -6.60 10.08 -8.09
N VAL A 152 -6.39 11.34 -7.66
CA VAL A 152 -7.46 12.34 -7.51
C VAL A 152 -8.13 12.64 -8.85
N GLN A 153 -7.38 12.65 -9.95
CA GLN A 153 -7.96 12.79 -11.30
C GLN A 153 -8.95 11.66 -11.66
N LYS A 154 -8.88 10.50 -11.00
CA LYS A 154 -9.83 9.38 -11.16
C LYS A 154 -11.10 9.55 -10.32
N LEU A 155 -11.15 10.62 -9.52
CA LEU A 155 -12.28 11.04 -8.68
C LEU A 155 -12.77 12.42 -9.16
N PRO A 156 -13.32 12.52 -10.38
CA PRO A 156 -13.79 13.80 -10.89
C PRO A 156 -14.85 14.39 -9.95
N PRO A 157 -14.81 15.71 -9.68
CA PRO A 157 -15.75 16.35 -8.77
C PRO A 157 -17.19 16.19 -9.27
N ALA A 158 -18.13 16.21 -8.33
CA ALA A 158 -19.55 16.21 -8.66
C ALA A 158 -19.86 17.38 -9.60
N ARG A 159 -20.38 17.10 -10.80
CA ARG A 159 -20.91 18.18 -11.67
C ARG A 159 -22.04 18.87 -10.92
N HIS A 160 -21.92 20.18 -10.73
CA HIS A 160 -22.80 21.04 -9.93
C HIS A 160 -24.20 20.43 -9.73
N ALA A 161 -24.44 19.88 -8.54
CA ALA A 161 -25.81 19.79 -8.05
C ALA A 161 -26.35 21.24 -7.98
N PRO A 162 -27.57 21.51 -8.47
CA PRO A 162 -28.13 22.85 -8.38
C PRO A 162 -28.06 23.32 -6.93
N GLU A 163 -27.60 24.55 -6.71
CA GLU A 163 -27.67 25.22 -5.42
C GLU A 163 -29.14 25.21 -4.98
N THR A 164 -29.49 24.30 -4.06
CA THR A 164 -30.76 24.38 -3.36
C THR A 164 -30.67 25.58 -2.41
N ARG A 165 -31.11 26.73 -2.91
CA ARG A 165 -31.45 27.92 -2.13
C ARG A 165 -32.64 27.64 -1.22
#